data_AF-A0A3S4EWL4-F1
#
_entry.id   AF-A0A3S4EWL4-F1
#
_cell.length_a   1.000
_cell.length_b   1.000
_cell.length_c   1.000
_cell.angle_alpha   90.00
_cell.angle_beta   90.00
_cell.angle_gamma   90.00
#
_symmetry.space_group_name_H-M   'P 1'
#
loop_
_entity.id
_entity.type
_entity.pdbx_description
1 polymer ?
#
loop_
_entity_poly.entity_id
_entity_poly.type
_entity_poly.pdbx_seq_one_letter_code
_entity_poly.pdbx_strand_id
1 'polypeptide(L)'
;MRPKLRDPSLFKENVCYVNGEWVAAGSGKTFEVHDPATGELIGTCPEFDAQDTEKAIKAAEVAFEEFRHRTGRERSKLLRKWYDLMVENAGDLATLITWENGKPTADAKGEVTYAANFLEWFSEEAPRIYGDTIPSSVPGNRVFTIKEPVGVCGLITPWNFPAAMITRKIGPALAVGCTVVCKAPGETPYTPLALAELAHRAGIPRGVVNVITALNNTAEVGQVLTTNPTVRKVSFTGSTPVGKLLMKQCAGTLKKLSLELGGNAPFIVFDDADIDLAVAGAIASKFRSSGQTCVCANRIFVQRGVYDEFAAKFADKVRAFRVGNGFQQGVTHGPLIHQRAVDKVEQHVRDAQQKGATVVLGGHKLPDLGPHFFQPTVLTGMTAEMAMAAEETFGPVAGLFPFDTEEEVVRLANATPVGLAGYFFSRDLHRVHRVAEHLEVGMVGVNTGLISDPAAPFGGVKESGFGREGSLYGVAEYQVTKMVTYGGMGRPLQRSSLLYRVMARSCRLEWKMEPRPTEDLVCCHNDFSAHSVVVGPDTLKVKAIVDWEYAGFSPRPRLKPSISAVSARLWLSREKSTMCKGSRVLCKRLGTSR
;
A
#
# COMPACT_ATOMS: atom_id res chain seq x y z
N MET A 1 -2.99 33.74 -19.07
CA MET A 1 -3.92 33.42 -20.19
C MET A 1 -4.33 31.96 -20.10
N ARG A 2 -5.64 31.64 -20.04
CA ARG A 2 -6.18 30.28 -19.78
C ARG A 2 -5.71 29.24 -20.82
N PRO A 3 -5.13 28.09 -20.41
CA PRO A 3 -4.69 27.04 -21.34
C PRO A 3 -5.89 26.32 -21.99
N LYS A 4 -5.68 25.82 -23.22
CA LYS A 4 -6.70 25.10 -23.98
C LYS A 4 -6.52 23.58 -23.85
N LEU A 5 -7.45 22.94 -23.16
CA LEU A 5 -7.57 21.48 -23.15
C LEU A 5 -8.07 20.96 -24.50
N ARG A 6 -7.69 19.72 -24.86
CA ARG A 6 -8.24 18.96 -25.98
C ARG A 6 -9.65 18.47 -25.65
N ASP A 7 -9.87 17.93 -24.45
CA ASP A 7 -11.22 17.77 -23.88
C ASP A 7 -11.52 18.88 -22.86
N PRO A 8 -12.32 19.90 -23.22
CA PRO A 8 -12.67 20.98 -22.29
C PRO A 8 -13.59 20.52 -21.16
N SER A 9 -14.29 19.39 -21.30
CA SER A 9 -15.27 18.92 -20.31
C SER A 9 -14.64 18.26 -19.08
N LEU A 10 -13.32 18.07 -19.07
CA LEU A 10 -12.53 17.68 -17.89
C LEU A 10 -12.38 18.82 -16.88
N PHE A 11 -12.46 20.08 -17.30
CA PHE A 11 -12.40 21.22 -16.40
C PHE A 11 -13.79 21.50 -15.82
N LYS A 12 -13.91 21.46 -14.48
CA LYS A 12 -15.19 21.51 -13.76
C LYS A 12 -15.25 22.74 -12.87
N GLU A 13 -15.85 23.81 -13.39
CA GLU A 13 -16.05 25.07 -12.66
C GLU A 13 -17.35 25.01 -11.86
N ASN A 14 -17.35 25.55 -10.63
CA ASN A 14 -18.54 25.72 -9.78
C ASN A 14 -19.33 24.44 -9.43
N VAL A 15 -18.78 23.24 -9.62
CA VAL A 15 -19.44 21.96 -9.29
C VAL A 15 -18.51 20.95 -8.62
N CYS A 16 -19.08 20.17 -7.70
CA CYS A 16 -18.55 18.94 -7.12
C CYS A 16 -19.21 17.72 -7.78
N TYR A 17 -18.63 16.53 -7.59
CA TYR A 17 -19.21 15.27 -8.07
C TYR A 17 -19.82 14.50 -6.90
N VAL A 18 -21.16 14.41 -6.85
CA VAL A 18 -21.89 13.71 -5.78
C VAL A 18 -22.99 12.86 -6.37
N ASN A 19 -23.13 11.61 -5.91
CA ASN A 19 -24.15 10.66 -6.38
C ASN A 19 -24.19 10.42 -7.91
N GLY A 20 -23.07 10.66 -8.60
CA GLY A 20 -23.00 10.58 -10.07
C GLY A 20 -23.47 11.83 -10.82
N GLU A 21 -23.68 12.94 -10.13
CA GLU A 21 -24.20 14.21 -10.66
C GLU A 21 -23.25 15.37 -10.30
N TRP A 22 -23.32 16.44 -11.09
CA TRP A 22 -22.49 17.64 -10.93
C TRP A 22 -23.28 18.72 -10.19
N VAL A 23 -22.87 19.05 -8.96
CA VAL A 23 -23.68 19.86 -8.02
C VAL A 23 -22.88 21.02 -7.42
N ALA A 24 -23.53 22.18 -7.26
CA ALA A 24 -23.00 23.30 -6.48
C ALA A 24 -23.12 23.02 -4.97
N ALA A 25 -22.50 23.87 -4.14
CA ALA A 25 -22.75 23.87 -2.69
C ALA A 25 -24.20 24.29 -2.40
N GLY A 26 -24.86 23.68 -1.42
CA GLY A 26 -26.22 24.01 -1.01
C GLY A 26 -26.34 25.42 -0.42
N SER A 27 -25.23 25.97 0.08
CA SER A 27 -25.11 27.37 0.53
C SER A 27 -24.94 28.37 -0.61
N GLY A 28 -24.74 27.92 -1.85
CA GLY A 28 -24.40 28.76 -3.01
C GLY A 28 -23.00 29.37 -2.99
N LYS A 29 -22.19 29.10 -1.95
CA LYS A 29 -20.85 29.68 -1.79
C LYS A 29 -19.80 28.97 -2.63
N THR A 30 -18.79 29.73 -3.02
CA THR A 30 -17.60 29.27 -3.74
C THR A 30 -16.33 29.85 -3.12
N PHE A 31 -15.18 29.30 -3.50
CA PHE A 31 -13.87 29.90 -3.29
C PHE A 31 -13.12 30.01 -4.63
N GLU A 32 -12.16 30.93 -4.69
CA GLU A 32 -11.31 31.20 -5.86
C GLU A 32 -10.06 30.31 -5.87
N VAL A 33 -9.62 29.91 -7.06
CA VAL A 33 -8.39 29.16 -7.29
C VAL A 33 -7.50 29.97 -8.23
N HIS A 34 -6.24 30.17 -7.87
CA HIS A 34 -5.29 30.99 -8.62
C HIS A 34 -4.11 30.17 -9.13
N ASP A 35 -3.58 30.53 -10.29
CA ASP A 35 -2.34 29.98 -10.82
C ASP A 35 -1.17 30.46 -9.94
N PRO A 36 -0.47 29.57 -9.21
CA PRO A 36 0.59 29.98 -8.29
C PRO A 36 1.80 30.60 -9.01
N ALA A 37 1.92 30.45 -10.33
CA ALA A 37 2.99 31.03 -11.14
C ALA A 37 2.66 32.42 -11.72
N THR A 38 1.39 32.86 -11.72
CA THR A 38 0.99 34.17 -12.29
C THR A 38 0.09 35.01 -11.38
N GLY A 39 -0.61 34.39 -10.42
CA GLY A 39 -1.67 35.01 -9.64
C GLY A 39 -3.01 35.16 -10.39
N GLU A 40 -3.07 34.85 -11.69
CA GLU A 40 -4.32 34.87 -12.46
C GLU A 40 -5.35 33.90 -11.85
N LEU A 41 -6.61 34.32 -11.83
CA LEU A 41 -7.73 33.46 -11.45
C LEU A 41 -7.91 32.33 -12.49
N ILE A 42 -7.87 31.09 -12.01
CA ILE A 42 -8.15 29.87 -12.80
C ILE A 42 -9.67 29.72 -12.98
N GLY A 43 -10.40 29.93 -11.89
CA GLY A 43 -11.85 29.81 -11.79
C GLY A 43 -12.27 29.68 -10.32
N THR A 44 -13.52 29.24 -10.11
CA THR A 44 -14.10 29.03 -8.78
C THR A 44 -14.57 27.59 -8.58
N CYS A 45 -14.53 27.12 -7.32
CA CYS A 45 -15.06 25.82 -6.89
C CYS A 45 -16.04 25.97 -5.72
N PRO A 46 -17.00 25.05 -5.52
CA PRO A 46 -17.93 25.09 -4.39
C PRO A 46 -17.23 25.07 -3.02
N GLU A 47 -17.73 25.84 -2.07
CA GLU A 47 -17.34 25.78 -0.67
C GLU A 47 -18.37 24.92 0.09
N PHE A 48 -18.19 23.59 0.09
CA PHE A 48 -19.07 22.66 0.79
C PHE A 48 -19.02 22.88 2.31
N ASP A 49 -20.16 22.72 2.97
CA ASP A 49 -20.30 22.75 4.43
C ASP A 49 -20.53 21.34 5.01
N ALA A 50 -20.84 21.28 6.31
CA ALA A 50 -21.22 20.04 6.97
C ALA A 50 -22.40 19.30 6.30
N GLN A 51 -23.44 20.01 5.88
CA GLN A 51 -24.66 19.41 5.32
C GLN A 51 -24.41 18.84 3.92
N ASP A 52 -23.65 19.54 3.09
CA ASP A 52 -23.25 19.04 1.78
C ASP A 52 -22.32 17.81 1.89
N THR A 53 -21.47 17.79 2.93
CA THR A 53 -20.64 16.62 3.25
C THR A 53 -21.49 15.43 3.70
N GLU A 54 -22.53 15.64 4.53
CA GLU A 54 -23.45 14.57 4.93
C GLU A 54 -24.27 14.02 3.75
N LYS A 55 -24.70 14.86 2.80
CA LYS A 55 -25.35 14.40 1.55
C LYS A 55 -24.43 13.47 0.76
N ALA A 56 -23.14 13.80 0.64
CA ALA A 56 -22.15 12.96 -0.03
C ALA A 56 -21.89 11.63 0.72
N ILE A 57 -21.82 11.66 2.05
CA ILE A 57 -21.72 10.43 2.87
C ILE A 57 -22.95 9.55 2.68
N LYS A 58 -24.16 10.13 2.63
CA LYS A 58 -25.40 9.37 2.44
C LYS A 58 -25.49 8.73 1.05
N ALA A 59 -25.03 9.42 0.00
CA ALA A 59 -24.91 8.83 -1.34
C ALA A 59 -23.93 7.64 -1.35
N ALA A 60 -22.78 7.77 -0.66
CA ALA A 60 -21.81 6.68 -0.53
C ALA A 60 -22.35 5.48 0.27
N GLU A 61 -23.19 5.72 1.29
CA GLU A 61 -23.85 4.67 2.07
C GLU A 61 -24.85 3.87 1.23
N VAL A 62 -25.74 4.56 0.49
CA VAL A 62 -26.74 3.91 -0.36
C VAL A 62 -26.07 3.11 -1.49
N ALA A 63 -25.00 3.64 -2.08
CA ALA A 63 -24.23 2.95 -3.11
C ALA A 63 -23.43 1.74 -2.57
N PHE A 64 -23.07 1.74 -1.28
CA PHE A 64 -22.27 0.67 -0.69
C PHE A 64 -23.01 -0.67 -0.66
N GLU A 65 -24.31 -0.66 -0.35
CA GLU A 65 -25.09 -1.90 -0.23
C GLU A 65 -25.15 -2.72 -1.53
N GLU A 66 -25.14 -2.09 -2.71
CA GLU A 66 -24.98 -2.81 -3.97
C GLU A 66 -23.50 -3.08 -4.30
N PHE A 67 -22.65 -2.04 -4.23
CA PHE A 67 -21.29 -2.10 -4.77
C PHE A 67 -20.40 -3.13 -4.07
N ARG A 68 -20.60 -3.35 -2.77
CA ARG A 68 -19.91 -4.37 -1.96
C ARG A 68 -20.09 -5.80 -2.49
N HIS A 69 -21.19 -6.08 -3.21
CA HIS A 69 -21.53 -7.41 -3.71
C HIS A 69 -21.04 -7.67 -5.14
N ARG A 70 -20.61 -6.64 -5.88
CA ARG A 70 -19.97 -6.82 -7.19
C ARG A 70 -18.66 -7.58 -7.04
N THR A 71 -18.38 -8.53 -7.93
CA THR A 71 -17.18 -9.38 -7.85
C THR A 71 -15.90 -8.57 -8.04
N GLY A 72 -14.77 -9.08 -7.52
CA GLY A 72 -13.45 -8.48 -7.76
C GLY A 72 -13.11 -8.33 -9.24
N ARG A 73 -13.65 -9.20 -10.13
CA ARG A 73 -13.47 -9.10 -11.59
C ARG A 73 -14.32 -8.01 -12.25
N GLU A 74 -15.47 -7.64 -11.68
CA GLU A 74 -16.26 -6.50 -12.17
C GLU A 74 -15.64 -5.17 -11.72
N ARG A 75 -15.22 -5.09 -10.45
CA ARG A 75 -14.51 -3.91 -9.91
C ARG A 75 -13.17 -3.68 -10.61
N SER A 76 -12.46 -4.77 -10.94
CA SER A 76 -11.27 -4.78 -11.81
C SER A 76 -11.53 -4.10 -13.16
N LYS A 77 -12.57 -4.50 -13.91
CA LYS A 77 -12.90 -3.90 -15.21
C LYS A 77 -13.18 -2.40 -15.12
N LEU A 78 -13.85 -1.95 -14.06
CA LEU A 78 -14.14 -0.53 -13.83
C LEU A 78 -12.86 0.29 -13.56
N LEU A 79 -12.00 -0.19 -12.66
CA LEU A 79 -10.72 0.44 -12.36
C LEU A 79 -9.79 0.46 -13.58
N ARG A 80 -9.77 -0.63 -14.36
CA ARG A 80 -8.98 -0.72 -15.60
C ARG A 80 -9.44 0.29 -16.63
N LYS A 81 -10.75 0.40 -16.90
CA LYS A 81 -11.29 1.39 -17.83
C LYS A 81 -10.98 2.84 -17.38
N TRP A 82 -10.97 3.10 -16.07
CA TRP A 82 -10.58 4.40 -15.54
C TRP A 82 -9.07 4.69 -15.73
N TYR A 83 -8.19 3.70 -15.56
CA TYR A 83 -6.79 3.80 -15.97
C TYR A 83 -6.65 4.13 -17.47
N ASP A 84 -7.30 3.36 -18.34
CA ASP A 84 -7.17 3.53 -19.80
C ASP A 84 -7.62 4.95 -20.19
N LEU A 85 -8.73 5.44 -19.62
CA LEU A 85 -9.23 6.81 -19.75
C LEU A 85 -8.29 7.90 -19.20
N MET A 86 -7.52 7.63 -18.13
CA MET A 86 -6.49 8.56 -17.64
C MET A 86 -5.31 8.64 -18.62
N VAL A 87 -4.88 7.51 -19.18
CA VAL A 87 -3.80 7.47 -20.18
C VAL A 87 -4.21 8.20 -21.45
N GLU A 88 -5.42 7.96 -21.96
CA GLU A 88 -5.99 8.66 -23.12
C GLU A 88 -6.01 10.19 -22.96
N ASN A 89 -6.20 10.69 -21.74
CA ASN A 89 -6.36 12.11 -21.39
C ASN A 89 -5.15 12.71 -20.66
N ALA A 90 -4.00 12.02 -20.66
CA ALA A 90 -2.86 12.40 -19.84
C ALA A 90 -2.27 13.79 -20.14
N GLY A 91 -2.42 14.28 -21.38
CA GLY A 91 -2.02 15.65 -21.76
C GLY A 91 -2.89 16.74 -21.13
N ASP A 92 -4.21 16.52 -21.05
CA ASP A 92 -5.15 17.46 -20.45
C ASP A 92 -5.04 17.44 -18.92
N LEU A 93 -4.91 16.25 -18.31
CA LEU A 93 -4.64 16.10 -16.88
C LEU A 93 -3.32 16.77 -16.47
N ALA A 94 -2.24 16.59 -17.23
CA ALA A 94 -0.97 17.26 -16.93
C ALA A 94 -1.05 18.78 -17.12
N THR A 95 -1.90 19.25 -18.02
CA THR A 95 -2.17 20.69 -18.21
C THR A 95 -2.90 21.28 -17.00
N LEU A 96 -3.91 20.58 -16.48
CA LEU A 96 -4.59 20.97 -15.23
C LEU A 96 -3.61 21.04 -14.05
N ILE A 97 -2.85 19.97 -13.82
CA ILE A 97 -1.86 19.90 -12.73
C ILE A 97 -0.85 21.06 -12.83
N THR A 98 -0.26 21.32 -14.01
CA THR A 98 0.66 22.46 -14.15
C THR A 98 -0.01 23.81 -13.87
N TRP A 99 -1.29 23.98 -14.25
CA TRP A 99 -1.99 25.25 -14.08
C TRP A 99 -2.31 25.55 -12.61
N GLU A 100 -2.83 24.58 -11.84
CA GLU A 100 -3.24 24.80 -10.44
C GLU A 100 -2.13 24.54 -9.42
N ASN A 101 -1.22 23.60 -9.67
CA ASN A 101 -0.09 23.31 -8.76
C ASN A 101 1.18 24.12 -9.11
N GLY A 102 1.30 24.61 -10.34
CA GLY A 102 2.49 25.32 -10.84
C GLY A 102 3.67 24.42 -11.24
N LYS A 103 3.69 23.13 -10.88
CA LYS A 103 4.80 22.23 -11.23
C LYS A 103 5.02 22.13 -12.75
N PRO A 104 6.27 21.99 -13.22
CA PRO A 104 6.56 21.91 -14.66
C PRO A 104 5.79 20.78 -15.35
N THR A 105 5.42 20.98 -16.62
CA THR A 105 4.63 19.99 -17.37
C THR A 105 5.31 18.62 -17.51
N ALA A 106 6.64 18.53 -17.35
CA ALA A 106 7.37 17.26 -17.25
C ALA A 106 7.02 16.50 -15.95
N ASP A 107 7.11 17.15 -14.79
CA ASP A 107 6.70 16.60 -13.49
C ASP A 107 5.22 16.24 -13.47
N ALA A 108 4.36 17.10 -14.04
CA ALA A 108 2.92 16.85 -14.14
C ALA A 108 2.60 15.60 -14.97
N LYS A 109 3.27 15.39 -16.12
CA LYS A 109 3.13 14.15 -16.90
C LYS A 109 3.62 12.91 -16.15
N GLY A 110 4.74 13.03 -15.43
CA GLY A 110 5.23 11.96 -14.55
C GLY A 110 4.21 11.60 -13.45
N GLU A 111 3.58 12.61 -12.86
CA GLU A 111 2.50 12.39 -11.89
C GLU A 111 1.28 11.70 -12.51
N VAL A 112 0.78 12.13 -13.67
CA VAL A 112 -0.42 11.50 -14.27
C VAL A 112 -0.19 10.02 -14.54
N THR A 113 0.99 9.64 -15.06
CA THR A 113 1.36 8.23 -15.24
C THR A 113 1.41 7.49 -13.91
N TYR A 114 2.10 8.05 -12.90
CA TYR A 114 2.18 7.44 -11.56
C TYR A 114 0.79 7.28 -10.91
N ALA A 115 -0.08 8.28 -11.06
CA ALA A 115 -1.46 8.28 -10.59
C ALA A 115 -2.31 7.22 -11.29
N ALA A 116 -2.23 7.13 -12.62
CA ALA A 116 -2.94 6.12 -13.40
C ALA A 116 -2.52 4.71 -12.95
N ASN A 117 -1.22 4.44 -12.82
CA ASN A 117 -0.70 3.11 -12.51
C ASN A 117 -1.21 2.55 -11.17
N PHE A 118 -1.68 3.36 -10.20
CA PHE A 118 -2.39 2.86 -9.03
C PHE A 118 -3.78 2.26 -9.37
N LEU A 119 -4.50 2.84 -10.33
CA LEU A 119 -5.77 2.26 -10.80
C LEU A 119 -5.54 0.96 -11.57
N GLU A 120 -4.47 0.86 -12.36
CA GLU A 120 -4.05 -0.39 -13.01
C GLU A 120 -3.69 -1.45 -11.96
N TRP A 121 -2.77 -1.14 -11.04
CA TRP A 121 -2.37 -2.03 -9.96
C TRP A 121 -3.54 -2.51 -9.10
N PHE A 122 -4.43 -1.61 -8.68
CA PHE A 122 -5.58 -2.01 -7.87
C PHE A 122 -6.73 -2.63 -8.68
N SER A 123 -6.79 -2.44 -10.00
CA SER A 123 -7.62 -3.27 -10.88
C SER A 123 -7.16 -4.73 -10.88
N GLU A 124 -5.85 -4.94 -10.73
CA GLU A 124 -5.22 -6.26 -10.66
C GLU A 124 -5.34 -6.91 -9.27
N GLU A 125 -5.26 -6.14 -8.19
CA GLU A 125 -5.43 -6.66 -6.83
C GLU A 125 -6.90 -6.95 -6.46
N ALA A 126 -7.89 -6.30 -7.10
CA ALA A 126 -9.31 -6.53 -6.86
C ALA A 126 -9.76 -8.02 -6.92
N PRO A 127 -9.31 -8.86 -7.89
CA PRO A 127 -9.55 -10.31 -7.90
C PRO A 127 -8.56 -11.16 -7.08
N ARG A 128 -7.54 -10.55 -6.44
CA ARG A 128 -6.49 -11.24 -5.64
C ARG A 128 -6.70 -11.10 -4.12
N ILE A 129 -7.90 -10.69 -3.69
CA ILE A 129 -8.28 -10.55 -2.28
C ILE A 129 -8.54 -11.93 -1.67
N TYR A 130 -7.48 -12.56 -1.14
CA TYR A 130 -7.51 -13.92 -0.61
C TYR A 130 -7.90 -14.00 0.87
N GLY A 131 -8.59 -15.08 1.22
CA GLY A 131 -8.79 -15.55 2.59
C GLY A 131 -7.98 -16.82 2.88
N ASP A 132 -7.93 -17.20 4.15
CA ASP A 132 -7.03 -18.22 4.69
C ASP A 132 -7.84 -19.46 5.11
N THR A 133 -7.37 -20.69 4.86
CA THR A 133 -7.92 -21.90 5.50
C THR A 133 -7.02 -22.33 6.66
N ILE A 134 -7.59 -22.45 7.86
CA ILE A 134 -6.83 -22.59 9.11
C ILE A 134 -7.14 -23.95 9.75
N PRO A 135 -6.13 -24.80 10.03
CA PRO A 135 -6.32 -26.04 10.79
C PRO A 135 -6.94 -25.77 12.17
N SER A 136 -8.01 -26.47 12.52
CA SER A 136 -8.69 -26.27 13.81
C SER A 136 -8.14 -27.21 14.88
N SER A 137 -7.83 -26.66 16.06
CA SER A 137 -7.45 -27.44 17.25
C SER A 137 -8.61 -28.28 17.81
N VAL A 138 -9.85 -28.04 17.37
CA VAL A 138 -11.04 -28.80 17.77
C VAL A 138 -11.38 -29.84 16.70
N PRO A 139 -11.35 -31.16 17.02
CA PRO A 139 -11.69 -32.21 16.06
C PRO A 139 -13.08 -32.00 15.43
N GLY A 140 -13.14 -32.13 14.11
CA GLY A 140 -14.39 -31.95 13.35
C GLY A 140 -14.76 -30.49 13.05
N ASN A 141 -14.01 -29.49 13.53
CA ASN A 141 -14.22 -28.10 13.07
C ASN A 141 -13.41 -27.81 11.79
N ARG A 142 -13.84 -26.79 11.04
CA ARG A 142 -13.08 -26.16 9.94
C ARG A 142 -13.11 -24.65 10.14
N VAL A 143 -11.95 -24.00 10.09
CA VAL A 143 -11.82 -22.55 10.24
C VAL A 143 -11.33 -21.97 8.92
N PHE A 144 -11.91 -20.85 8.50
CA PHE A 144 -11.40 -20.06 7.39
C PHE A 144 -11.61 -18.57 7.62
N THR A 145 -10.91 -17.73 6.88
CA THR A 145 -11.11 -16.28 6.87
C THR A 145 -11.69 -15.83 5.54
N ILE A 146 -12.42 -14.71 5.55
CA ILE A 146 -12.77 -13.91 4.38
C ILE A 146 -12.38 -12.46 4.64
N LYS A 147 -12.10 -11.70 3.58
CA LYS A 147 -11.81 -10.27 3.64
C LYS A 147 -13.00 -9.51 3.07
N GLU A 148 -13.57 -8.58 3.83
CA GLU A 148 -14.73 -7.77 3.45
C GLU A 148 -14.37 -6.28 3.41
N PRO A 149 -14.99 -5.45 2.55
CA PRO A 149 -14.79 -4.01 2.57
C PRO A 149 -15.21 -3.38 3.90
N VAL A 150 -14.43 -2.40 4.39
CA VAL A 150 -14.71 -1.69 5.65
C VAL A 150 -16.01 -0.89 5.64
N GLY A 151 -16.52 -0.49 4.47
CA GLY A 151 -17.69 0.40 4.33
C GLY A 151 -17.34 1.73 3.66
N VAL A 152 -18.12 2.77 3.95
CA VAL A 152 -17.89 4.14 3.46
C VAL A 152 -16.56 4.68 3.98
N CYS A 153 -15.74 5.22 3.08
CA CYS A 153 -14.41 5.74 3.38
C CYS A 153 -14.34 7.26 3.15
N GLY A 154 -13.90 8.01 4.17
CA GLY A 154 -13.57 9.44 4.05
C GLY A 154 -12.12 9.60 3.63
N LEU A 155 -11.86 10.22 2.48
CA LEU A 155 -10.51 10.43 1.96
C LEU A 155 -10.18 11.91 1.97
N ILE A 156 -9.02 12.29 2.50
CA ILE A 156 -8.58 13.69 2.59
C ILE A 156 -7.18 13.77 1.99
N THR A 157 -6.99 14.66 1.01
CA THR A 157 -5.80 14.69 0.14
C THR A 157 -5.12 16.06 0.09
N PRO A 158 -3.78 16.10 -0.04
CA PRO A 158 -3.00 17.32 -0.12
C PRO A 158 -2.87 17.83 -1.57
N TRP A 159 -2.45 19.08 -1.71
CA TRP A 159 -2.31 19.77 -2.98
C TRP A 159 -1.07 19.41 -3.81
N ASN A 160 -0.09 18.72 -3.22
CA ASN A 160 1.24 18.57 -3.83
C ASN A 160 1.31 17.47 -4.91
N PHE A 161 0.40 16.50 -4.87
CA PHE A 161 0.17 15.50 -5.91
C PHE A 161 -1.35 15.30 -6.10
N PRO A 162 -2.03 16.25 -6.76
CA PRO A 162 -3.49 16.31 -6.81
C PRO A 162 -4.13 15.23 -7.69
N ALA A 163 -3.36 14.51 -8.52
CA ALA A 163 -3.82 13.26 -9.14
C ALA A 163 -3.43 12.03 -8.32
N ALA A 164 -2.16 11.89 -7.95
CA ALA A 164 -1.67 10.63 -7.39
C ALA A 164 -2.21 10.34 -5.98
N MET A 165 -2.45 11.36 -5.15
CA MET A 165 -3.01 11.16 -3.81
C MET A 165 -4.49 10.75 -3.84
N ILE A 166 -5.21 11.10 -4.91
CA ILE A 166 -6.58 10.66 -5.17
C ILE A 166 -6.58 9.18 -5.53
N THR A 167 -5.82 8.78 -6.56
CA THR A 167 -5.85 7.39 -7.06
C THR A 167 -5.23 6.39 -6.09
N ARG A 168 -4.18 6.78 -5.34
CA ARG A 168 -3.59 6.00 -4.23
C ARG A 168 -4.61 5.57 -3.17
N LYS A 169 -5.65 6.39 -2.95
CA LYS A 169 -6.67 6.17 -1.91
C LYS A 169 -7.98 5.59 -2.47
N ILE A 170 -8.43 6.05 -3.64
CA ILE A 170 -9.66 5.56 -4.28
C ILE A 170 -9.46 4.17 -4.91
N GLY A 171 -8.32 3.92 -5.58
CA GLY A 171 -8.01 2.64 -6.21
C GLY A 171 -8.18 1.42 -5.28
N PRO A 172 -7.52 1.35 -4.12
CA PRO A 172 -7.64 0.21 -3.22
C PRO A 172 -9.01 0.13 -2.53
N ALA A 173 -9.64 1.27 -2.24
CA ALA A 173 -11.01 1.31 -1.69
C ALA A 173 -12.00 0.61 -2.64
N LEU A 174 -12.01 1.00 -3.91
CA LEU A 174 -12.89 0.42 -4.94
C LEU A 174 -12.51 -1.02 -5.28
N ALA A 175 -11.21 -1.36 -5.26
CA ALA A 175 -10.75 -2.73 -5.51
C ALA A 175 -11.35 -3.72 -4.49
N VAL A 176 -11.48 -3.32 -3.22
CA VAL A 176 -12.09 -4.12 -2.15
C VAL A 176 -13.62 -4.06 -2.15
N GLY A 177 -14.22 -3.01 -2.73
CA GLY A 177 -15.68 -2.82 -2.78
C GLY A 177 -16.21 -1.81 -1.76
N CYS A 178 -15.36 -0.91 -1.26
CA CYS A 178 -15.77 0.26 -0.50
C CYS A 178 -16.32 1.36 -1.42
N THR A 179 -17.07 2.30 -0.85
CA THR A 179 -17.45 3.57 -1.48
C THR A 179 -16.72 4.72 -0.80
N VAL A 180 -16.57 5.86 -1.50
CA VAL A 180 -15.69 6.94 -1.06
C VAL A 180 -16.34 8.33 -1.11
N VAL A 181 -16.00 9.16 -0.13
CA VAL A 181 -16.17 10.62 -0.17
C VAL A 181 -14.79 11.23 -0.05
N CYS A 182 -14.33 11.89 -1.12
CA CYS A 182 -12.98 12.43 -1.22
C CYS A 182 -13.00 13.97 -1.14
N LYS A 183 -12.43 14.51 -0.07
CA LYS A 183 -12.17 15.95 0.08
C LYS A 183 -10.92 16.30 -0.72
N ALA A 184 -11.12 17.03 -1.82
CA ALA A 184 -10.05 17.54 -2.66
C ALA A 184 -9.29 18.70 -1.95
N PRO A 185 -7.98 18.86 -2.19
CA PRO A 185 -7.27 20.08 -1.78
C PRO A 185 -7.96 21.33 -2.33
N GLY A 186 -8.01 22.41 -1.54
CA GLY A 186 -8.65 23.66 -1.98
C GLY A 186 -7.76 24.45 -2.94
N GLU A 187 -6.45 24.23 -2.85
CA GLU A 187 -5.44 24.86 -3.69
C GLU A 187 -5.35 24.23 -5.10
N THR A 188 -5.84 22.99 -5.27
CA THR A 188 -5.70 22.21 -6.52
C THR A 188 -6.91 21.27 -6.78
N PRO A 189 -8.14 21.79 -6.84
CA PRO A 189 -9.36 20.98 -6.92
C PRO A 189 -9.69 20.43 -8.31
N TYR A 190 -9.17 21.01 -9.40
CA TYR A 190 -9.64 20.69 -10.76
C TYR A 190 -9.14 19.34 -11.25
N THR A 191 -7.93 18.93 -10.91
CA THR A 191 -7.42 17.58 -11.21
C THR A 191 -8.26 16.50 -10.52
N PRO A 192 -8.56 16.55 -9.21
CA PRO A 192 -9.54 15.68 -8.56
C PRO A 192 -10.92 15.63 -9.24
N LEU A 193 -11.45 16.76 -9.71
CA LEU A 193 -12.74 16.82 -10.40
C LEU A 193 -12.66 16.23 -11.83
N ALA A 194 -11.56 16.43 -12.55
CA ALA A 194 -11.29 15.78 -13.83
C ALA A 194 -11.18 14.25 -13.67
N LEU A 195 -10.56 13.78 -12.58
CA LEU A 195 -10.53 12.35 -12.24
C LEU A 195 -11.93 11.80 -11.95
N ALA A 196 -12.81 12.57 -11.31
CA ALA A 196 -14.21 12.17 -11.09
C ALA A 196 -15.03 12.10 -12.41
N GLU A 197 -14.77 12.98 -13.37
CA GLU A 197 -15.33 12.90 -14.73
C GLU A 197 -14.86 11.64 -15.46
N LEU A 198 -13.57 11.28 -15.35
CA LEU A 198 -13.07 10.03 -15.91
C LEU A 198 -13.63 8.79 -15.19
N ALA A 199 -13.89 8.86 -13.87
CA ALA A 199 -14.59 7.81 -13.12
C ALA A 199 -16.03 7.61 -13.61
N HIS A 200 -16.75 8.71 -13.88
CA HIS A 200 -18.09 8.69 -14.46
C HIS A 200 -18.10 7.97 -15.82
N ARG A 201 -17.18 8.36 -16.72
CA ARG A 201 -17.01 7.71 -18.04
C ARG A 201 -16.56 6.25 -17.94
N ALA A 202 -15.81 5.88 -16.91
CA ALA A 202 -15.44 4.50 -16.64
C ALA A 202 -16.65 3.62 -16.26
N GLY A 203 -17.80 4.22 -15.94
CA GLY A 203 -19.01 3.51 -15.52
C GLY A 203 -19.01 3.17 -14.03
N ILE A 204 -18.24 3.89 -13.21
CA ILE A 204 -18.31 3.79 -11.76
C ILE A 204 -19.75 4.14 -11.31
N PRO A 205 -20.44 3.26 -10.56
CA PRO A 205 -21.83 3.50 -10.21
C PRO A 205 -22.03 4.77 -9.39
N ARG A 206 -23.24 5.34 -9.51
CA ARG A 206 -23.69 6.53 -8.75
C ARG A 206 -23.41 6.34 -7.26
N GLY A 207 -22.82 7.36 -6.64
CA GLY A 207 -22.49 7.36 -5.21
C GLY A 207 -21.26 6.53 -4.79
N VAL A 208 -20.69 5.68 -5.65
CA VAL A 208 -19.49 4.89 -5.30
C VAL A 208 -18.25 5.76 -5.14
N VAL A 209 -18.13 6.80 -5.98
CA VAL A 209 -17.14 7.88 -5.86
C VAL A 209 -17.89 9.20 -5.75
N ASN A 210 -17.51 9.99 -4.75
CA ASN A 210 -17.95 11.37 -4.58
C ASN A 210 -16.70 12.23 -4.32
N VAL A 211 -16.58 13.37 -4.98
CA VAL A 211 -15.46 14.31 -4.84
C VAL A 211 -16.01 15.69 -4.49
N ILE A 212 -15.59 16.20 -3.33
CA ILE A 212 -16.10 17.44 -2.73
C ILE A 212 -14.96 18.45 -2.50
N THR A 213 -15.25 19.73 -2.69
CA THR A 213 -14.30 20.83 -2.51
C THR A 213 -14.68 21.70 -1.31
N ALA A 214 -13.65 22.14 -0.59
CA ALA A 214 -13.74 23.16 0.45
C ALA A 214 -12.35 23.78 0.61
N LEU A 215 -12.27 25.07 0.91
CA LEU A 215 -11.05 25.76 1.26
C LEU A 215 -11.19 26.31 2.68
N ASN A 216 -12.14 27.22 2.88
CA ASN A 216 -12.43 27.85 4.17
C ASN A 216 -13.10 26.87 5.15
N ASN A 217 -14.02 26.03 4.67
CA ASN A 217 -14.74 25.05 5.48
C ASN A 217 -13.94 23.75 5.70
N THR A 218 -12.66 23.68 5.30
CA THR A 218 -11.84 22.45 5.35
C THR A 218 -11.85 21.76 6.73
N ALA A 219 -11.88 22.53 7.83
CA ALA A 219 -11.94 21.99 9.18
C ALA A 219 -13.30 21.35 9.51
N GLU A 220 -14.40 21.94 9.06
CA GLU A 220 -15.78 21.44 9.27
C GLU A 220 -16.00 20.16 8.46
N VAL A 221 -15.67 20.17 7.16
CA VAL A 221 -15.75 18.99 6.28
C VAL A 221 -14.89 17.84 6.84
N GLY A 222 -13.68 18.14 7.33
CA GLY A 222 -12.83 17.17 8.01
C GLY A 222 -13.44 16.62 9.30
N GLN A 223 -14.11 17.46 10.10
CA GLN A 223 -14.81 17.03 11.32
C GLN A 223 -16.01 16.12 11.01
N VAL A 224 -16.78 16.38 9.95
CA VAL A 224 -17.89 15.50 9.55
C VAL A 224 -17.36 14.14 9.10
N LEU A 225 -16.35 14.10 8.23
CA LEU A 225 -15.73 12.85 7.77
C LEU A 225 -15.12 12.00 8.92
N THR A 226 -14.63 12.65 9.98
CA THR A 226 -14.00 11.98 11.13
C THR A 226 -14.94 11.67 12.30
N THR A 227 -16.14 12.25 12.36
CA THR A 227 -17.11 11.97 13.44
C THR A 227 -18.36 11.21 12.98
N ASN A 228 -18.85 11.43 11.76
CA ASN A 228 -20.09 10.79 11.26
C ASN A 228 -20.00 9.23 11.31
N PRO A 229 -20.95 8.52 11.93
CA PRO A 229 -20.82 7.09 12.24
C PRO A 229 -20.88 6.16 11.02
N THR A 230 -21.41 6.63 9.88
CA THR A 230 -21.48 5.88 8.63
C THR A 230 -20.08 5.67 8.02
N VAL A 231 -19.19 6.65 8.16
CA VAL A 231 -17.80 6.54 7.71
C VAL A 231 -17.05 5.54 8.59
N ARG A 232 -16.54 4.44 8.01
CA ARG A 232 -15.86 3.36 8.74
C ARG A 232 -14.34 3.42 8.66
N LYS A 233 -13.81 4.11 7.65
CA LYS A 233 -12.38 4.39 7.51
C LYS A 233 -12.13 5.84 7.12
N VAL A 234 -11.06 6.43 7.64
CA VAL A 234 -10.49 7.66 7.10
C VAL A 234 -9.08 7.39 6.58
N SER A 235 -8.73 7.95 5.42
CA SER A 235 -7.36 8.00 4.92
C SER A 235 -6.96 9.45 4.66
N PHE A 236 -5.86 9.88 5.27
CA PHE A 236 -5.35 11.24 5.18
C PHE A 236 -3.87 11.24 4.78
N THR A 237 -3.50 12.13 3.85
CA THR A 237 -2.11 12.54 3.64
C THR A 237 -2.00 14.05 3.89
N GLY A 238 -1.00 14.48 4.66
CA GLY A 238 -0.79 15.90 4.98
C GLY A 238 0.05 16.12 6.24
N SER A 239 -0.12 17.27 6.91
CA SER A 239 0.76 17.62 8.04
C SER A 239 0.47 16.81 9.31
N THR A 240 1.53 16.47 10.05
CA THR A 240 1.46 15.68 11.29
C THR A 240 0.51 16.26 12.37
N PRO A 241 0.45 17.59 12.61
CA PRO A 241 -0.53 18.16 13.54
C PRO A 241 -1.99 17.90 13.15
N VAL A 242 -2.30 17.97 11.85
CA VAL A 242 -3.65 17.65 11.33
C VAL A 242 -3.93 16.14 11.43
N GLY A 243 -2.94 15.29 11.13
CA GLY A 243 -3.06 13.84 11.33
C GLY A 243 -3.42 13.47 12.78
N LYS A 244 -2.75 14.09 13.76
CA LYS A 244 -3.05 13.95 15.20
C LYS A 244 -4.46 14.43 15.56
N LEU A 245 -4.93 15.53 14.98
CA LEU A 245 -6.30 16.04 15.18
C LEU A 245 -7.36 15.08 14.61
N LEU A 246 -7.20 14.64 13.36
CA LEU A 246 -8.13 13.72 12.69
C LEU A 246 -8.18 12.37 13.41
N MET A 247 -7.04 11.89 13.93
CA MET A 247 -6.97 10.68 14.77
C MET A 247 -7.76 10.85 16.08
N LYS A 248 -7.62 11.99 16.78
CA LYS A 248 -8.38 12.31 17.99
C LYS A 248 -9.90 12.35 17.72
N GLN A 249 -10.32 12.90 16.58
CA GLN A 249 -11.73 12.92 16.19
C GLN A 249 -12.27 11.50 15.88
N CYS A 250 -11.52 10.71 15.10
CA CYS A 250 -11.90 9.34 14.72
C CYS A 250 -12.04 8.38 15.91
N ALA A 251 -11.33 8.63 17.02
CA ALA A 251 -11.39 7.82 18.22
C ALA A 251 -12.82 7.65 18.77
N GLY A 252 -13.68 8.67 18.64
CA GLY A 252 -15.08 8.63 19.09
C GLY A 252 -15.97 7.59 18.39
N THR A 253 -15.54 7.04 17.26
CA THR A 253 -16.25 5.95 16.55
C THR A 253 -15.33 4.78 16.15
N LEU A 254 -14.09 4.74 16.70
CA LEU A 254 -13.07 3.73 16.42
C LEU A 254 -12.86 3.44 14.91
N LYS A 255 -12.86 4.48 14.07
CA LYS A 255 -12.66 4.33 12.62
C LYS A 255 -11.29 3.72 12.33
N LYS A 256 -11.21 2.87 11.30
CA LYS A 256 -9.91 2.46 10.77
C LYS A 256 -9.22 3.67 10.15
N LEU A 257 -7.90 3.79 10.33
CA LEU A 257 -7.13 4.95 9.88
C LEU A 257 -5.99 4.50 8.97
N SER A 258 -5.69 5.30 7.95
CA SER A 258 -4.36 5.38 7.36
C SER A 258 -3.91 6.83 7.40
N LEU A 259 -2.70 7.06 7.89
CA LEU A 259 -2.11 8.39 8.00
C LEU A 259 -0.75 8.35 7.31
N GLU A 260 -0.54 9.21 6.33
CA GLU A 260 0.78 9.45 5.74
C GLU A 260 1.13 10.92 5.98
N LEU A 261 2.06 11.14 6.90
CA LEU A 261 2.31 12.43 7.52
C LEU A 261 3.71 12.97 7.19
N GLY A 262 4.06 14.12 7.77
CA GLY A 262 5.31 14.84 7.46
C GLY A 262 6.56 13.97 7.55
N GLY A 263 7.53 14.26 6.69
CA GLY A 263 8.84 13.63 6.67
C GLY A 263 9.95 14.54 7.20
N ASN A 264 11.13 13.97 7.44
CA ASN A 264 12.37 14.72 7.56
C ASN A 264 13.50 13.83 7.02
N ALA A 265 13.39 13.49 5.73
CA ALA A 265 14.13 12.37 5.15
C ALA A 265 15.65 12.62 5.19
N PRO A 266 16.42 11.72 5.82
CA PRO A 266 17.88 11.70 5.71
C PRO A 266 18.27 11.20 4.31
N PHE A 267 19.30 11.80 3.72
CA PHE A 267 19.96 11.34 2.52
C PHE A 267 21.46 11.24 2.82
N ILE A 268 22.03 10.03 2.86
CA ILE A 268 23.37 9.78 3.38
C ILE A 268 24.32 9.38 2.26
N VAL A 269 25.47 10.04 2.16
CA VAL A 269 26.54 9.72 1.19
C VAL A 269 27.80 9.35 1.96
N PHE A 270 28.22 8.09 1.84
CA PHE A 270 29.45 7.57 2.45
C PHE A 270 30.66 7.74 1.52
N ASP A 271 31.88 7.67 2.06
CA ASP A 271 33.13 7.81 1.29
C ASP A 271 33.29 6.74 0.18
N ASP A 272 32.61 5.60 0.31
CA ASP A 272 32.60 4.50 -0.68
C ASP A 272 31.49 4.61 -1.73
N ALA A 273 30.70 5.70 -1.71
CA ALA A 273 29.63 5.95 -2.66
C ALA A 273 30.14 6.21 -4.08
N ASP A 274 29.25 5.98 -5.05
CA ASP A 274 29.40 6.57 -6.37
C ASP A 274 28.91 8.03 -6.31
N ILE A 275 29.82 9.00 -6.31
CA ILE A 275 29.48 10.42 -6.06
C ILE A 275 28.61 11.01 -7.17
N ASP A 276 28.81 10.63 -8.43
CA ASP A 276 27.97 11.15 -9.53
C ASP A 276 26.56 10.57 -9.49
N LEU A 277 26.42 9.28 -9.14
CA LEU A 277 25.12 8.65 -8.87
C LEU A 277 24.45 9.23 -7.61
N ALA A 278 25.21 9.51 -6.55
CA ALA A 278 24.72 10.12 -5.32
C ALA A 278 24.22 11.55 -5.55
N VAL A 279 24.95 12.35 -6.33
CA VAL A 279 24.51 13.69 -6.76
C VAL A 279 23.24 13.60 -7.60
N ALA A 280 23.15 12.66 -8.55
CA ALA A 280 21.94 12.45 -9.34
C ALA A 280 20.72 12.05 -8.47
N GLY A 281 20.92 11.15 -7.49
CA GLY A 281 19.91 10.76 -6.52
C GLY A 281 19.49 11.89 -5.58
N ALA A 282 20.44 12.72 -5.14
CA ALA A 282 20.17 13.88 -4.29
C ALA A 282 19.34 14.92 -5.05
N ILE A 283 19.68 15.18 -6.31
CA ILE A 283 18.92 16.08 -7.20
C ILE A 283 17.48 15.57 -7.39
N ALA A 284 17.30 14.30 -7.75
CA ALA A 284 16.00 13.69 -8.02
C ALA A 284 15.10 13.59 -6.78
N SER A 285 15.67 13.41 -5.59
CA SER A 285 14.93 13.36 -4.32
C SER A 285 14.63 14.75 -3.76
N LYS A 286 15.60 15.68 -3.78
CA LYS A 286 15.49 17.01 -3.17
C LYS A 286 14.60 17.98 -3.94
N PHE A 287 14.77 18.10 -5.25
CA PHE A 287 14.28 19.27 -5.99
C PHE A 287 13.03 19.03 -6.86
N ARG A 288 12.70 17.76 -7.15
CA ARG A 288 11.45 17.36 -7.83
C ARG A 288 10.23 18.09 -7.24
N SER A 289 9.38 18.64 -8.13
CA SER A 289 8.23 19.50 -7.80
C SER A 289 8.58 20.66 -6.84
N SER A 290 9.74 21.28 -7.08
CA SER A 290 10.35 22.34 -6.27
C SER A 290 10.53 21.99 -4.79
N GLY A 291 10.77 20.71 -4.48
CA GLY A 291 11.01 20.21 -3.13
C GLY A 291 9.75 20.05 -2.26
N GLN A 292 8.56 20.12 -2.85
CA GLN A 292 7.26 20.05 -2.17
C GLN A 292 6.74 18.59 -2.08
N THR A 293 7.61 17.62 -1.75
CA THR A 293 7.21 16.21 -1.59
C THR A 293 7.59 15.69 -0.21
N CYS A 294 6.71 14.93 0.44
CA CYS A 294 6.90 14.37 1.78
C CYS A 294 8.13 13.43 1.89
N VAL A 295 8.55 12.83 0.78
CA VAL A 295 9.76 12.00 0.66
C VAL A 295 10.96 12.78 0.12
N CYS A 296 10.90 14.11 0.00
CA CYS A 296 12.07 14.89 -0.39
C CYS A 296 13.16 14.76 0.67
N ALA A 297 14.41 14.61 0.22
CA ALA A 297 15.57 14.78 1.09
C ALA A 297 15.49 16.15 1.81
N ASN A 298 15.55 16.14 3.13
CA ASN A 298 15.52 17.36 3.94
C ASN A 298 16.85 17.60 4.64
N ARG A 299 17.54 16.52 5.03
CA ARG A 299 18.89 16.52 5.61
C ARG A 299 19.81 15.68 4.74
N ILE A 300 20.74 16.31 4.03
CA ILE A 300 21.71 15.60 3.19
C ILE A 300 23.01 15.47 4.00
N PHE A 301 23.25 14.29 4.53
CA PHE A 301 24.45 13.94 5.27
C PHE A 301 25.53 13.44 4.30
N VAL A 302 26.74 13.99 4.36
CA VAL A 302 27.85 13.61 3.49
C VAL A 302 29.10 13.38 4.32
N GLN A 303 29.77 12.25 4.11
CA GLN A 303 30.95 11.87 4.89
C GLN A 303 32.14 12.77 4.54
N ARG A 304 32.99 13.10 5.53
CA ARG A 304 34.05 14.13 5.36
C ARG A 304 35.00 13.87 4.19
N GLY A 305 35.31 12.62 3.84
CA GLY A 305 36.25 12.30 2.77
C GLY A 305 35.76 12.69 1.38
N VAL A 306 34.44 12.81 1.20
CA VAL A 306 33.79 13.16 -0.08
C VAL A 306 32.93 14.44 -0.01
N TYR A 307 32.93 15.14 1.12
CA TYR A 307 32.06 16.31 1.38
C TYR A 307 32.21 17.42 0.34
N ASP A 308 33.43 17.89 0.09
CA ASP A 308 33.69 19.02 -0.82
C ASP A 308 33.45 18.64 -2.29
N GLU A 309 33.81 17.42 -2.71
CA GLU A 309 33.54 16.93 -4.07
C GLU A 309 32.04 16.86 -4.35
N PHE A 310 31.29 16.25 -3.42
CA PHE A 310 29.83 16.18 -3.52
C PHE A 310 29.22 17.58 -3.52
N ALA A 311 29.63 18.46 -2.59
CA ALA A 311 29.07 19.81 -2.47
C ALA A 311 29.28 20.63 -3.76
N ALA A 312 30.47 20.58 -4.36
CA ALA A 312 30.77 21.25 -5.61
C ALA A 312 29.93 20.67 -6.78
N LYS A 313 30.00 19.35 -7.00
CA LYS A 313 29.24 18.68 -8.08
C LYS A 313 27.72 18.89 -7.95
N PHE A 314 27.20 18.86 -6.73
CA PHE A 314 25.78 19.08 -6.44
C PHE A 314 25.38 20.54 -6.71
N ALA A 315 26.13 21.53 -6.22
CA ALA A 315 25.89 22.94 -6.52
C ALA A 315 25.93 23.24 -8.02
N ASP A 316 26.83 22.59 -8.77
CA ASP A 316 26.91 22.73 -10.22
C ASP A 316 25.68 22.17 -10.95
N LYS A 317 25.11 21.04 -10.50
CA LYS A 317 23.83 20.53 -11.04
C LYS A 317 22.66 21.47 -10.72
N VAL A 318 22.60 22.01 -9.49
CA VAL A 318 21.54 22.96 -9.10
C VAL A 318 21.65 24.28 -9.87
N ARG A 319 22.86 24.76 -10.17
CA ARG A 319 23.09 25.98 -10.97
C ARG A 319 22.60 25.86 -12.42
N ALA A 320 22.47 24.65 -12.95
CA ALA A 320 21.91 24.39 -14.28
C ALA A 320 20.36 24.44 -14.33
N PHE A 321 19.69 24.56 -13.18
CA PHE A 321 18.23 24.63 -13.13
C PHE A 321 17.67 25.92 -13.72
N ARG A 322 16.52 25.78 -14.39
CA ARG A 322 15.68 26.88 -14.87
C ARG A 322 14.40 26.94 -14.03
N VAL A 323 14.19 28.07 -13.38
CA VAL A 323 12.98 28.41 -12.63
C VAL A 323 12.06 29.25 -13.52
N GLY A 324 10.75 29.02 -13.49
CA GLY A 324 9.79 29.80 -14.28
C GLY A 324 8.39 29.21 -14.26
N ASN A 325 7.50 29.75 -15.09
CA ASN A 325 6.14 29.21 -15.21
C ASN A 325 6.19 27.78 -15.79
N GLY A 326 5.45 26.84 -15.19
CA GLY A 326 5.55 25.41 -15.49
C GLY A 326 5.21 25.00 -16.93
N PHE A 327 4.56 25.88 -17.71
CA PHE A 327 4.30 25.69 -19.14
C PHE A 327 5.45 26.11 -20.07
N GLN A 328 6.46 26.83 -19.58
CA GLN A 328 7.56 27.34 -20.41
C GLN A 328 8.55 26.22 -20.77
N GLN A 329 8.95 26.16 -22.05
CA GLN A 329 9.82 25.08 -22.54
C GLN A 329 11.19 25.10 -21.86
N GLY A 330 11.54 23.97 -21.23
CA GLY A 330 12.81 23.80 -20.53
C GLY A 330 12.85 24.38 -19.12
N VAL A 331 11.74 24.88 -18.58
CA VAL A 331 11.63 25.10 -17.13
C VAL A 331 11.72 23.76 -16.40
N THR A 332 12.53 23.74 -15.34
CA THR A 332 12.81 22.56 -14.50
C THR A 332 12.15 22.63 -13.14
N HIS A 333 11.82 23.85 -12.67
CA HIS A 333 11.27 24.10 -11.34
C HIS A 333 10.21 25.19 -11.40
N GLY A 334 9.04 24.90 -10.84
CA GLY A 334 7.91 25.83 -10.75
C GLY A 334 7.93 26.65 -9.46
N PRO A 335 6.89 27.46 -9.21
CA PRO A 335 6.72 28.17 -7.95
C PRO A 335 6.47 27.23 -6.78
N LEU A 336 6.48 27.79 -5.57
CA LEU A 336 5.84 27.17 -4.41
C LEU A 336 4.32 27.40 -4.47
N ILE A 337 3.50 26.57 -3.83
CA ILE A 337 2.03 26.65 -3.97
C ILE A 337 1.42 27.97 -3.46
N HIS A 338 2.03 28.59 -2.45
CA HIS A 338 1.51 29.80 -1.80
C HIS A 338 2.58 30.52 -0.95
N GLN A 339 2.36 31.80 -0.66
CA GLN A 339 3.25 32.68 0.10
C GLN A 339 3.82 32.06 1.39
N ARG A 340 3.00 31.37 2.20
CA ARG A 340 3.43 30.73 3.46
C ARG A 340 4.58 29.72 3.29
N ALA A 341 4.68 29.09 2.13
CA ALA A 341 5.77 28.16 1.82
C ALA A 341 7.06 28.91 1.48
N VAL A 342 6.94 30.03 0.74
CA VAL A 342 8.06 30.94 0.42
C VAL A 342 8.67 31.51 1.70
N ASP A 343 7.82 31.91 2.65
CA ASP A 343 8.26 32.51 3.90
C ASP A 343 8.88 31.48 4.85
N LYS A 344 8.38 30.25 4.92
CA LYS A 344 9.04 29.16 5.65
C LYS A 344 10.42 28.82 5.04
N VAL A 345 10.49 28.73 3.72
CA VAL A 345 11.74 28.50 2.98
C VAL A 345 12.76 29.60 3.26
N GLU A 346 12.35 30.86 3.22
CA GLU A 346 13.20 32.00 3.60
C GLU A 346 13.65 31.95 5.06
N GLN A 347 12.73 31.62 5.99
CA GLN A 347 13.04 31.48 7.42
C GLN A 347 14.10 30.39 7.66
N HIS A 348 13.99 29.24 6.99
CA HIS A 348 14.97 28.15 7.10
C HIS A 348 16.36 28.56 6.62
N VAL A 349 16.45 29.29 5.49
CA VAL A 349 17.73 29.83 4.99
C VAL A 349 18.34 30.84 5.98
N ARG A 350 17.53 31.79 6.46
CA ARG A 350 17.99 32.82 7.41
C ARG A 350 18.47 32.23 8.74
N ASP A 351 17.75 31.24 9.29
CA ASP A 351 18.13 30.55 10.52
C ASP A 351 19.48 29.82 10.38
N ALA A 352 19.68 29.11 9.27
CA ALA A 352 20.93 28.43 8.96
C ALA A 352 22.10 29.42 8.83
N GLN A 353 21.92 30.53 8.11
CA GLN A 353 22.94 31.59 7.98
C GLN A 353 23.29 32.23 9.33
N GLN A 354 22.29 32.53 10.17
CA GLN A 354 22.50 33.09 11.51
C GLN A 354 23.27 32.14 12.45
N LYS A 355 23.23 30.83 12.17
CA LYS A 355 23.95 29.77 12.90
C LYS A 355 25.25 29.33 12.21
N GLY A 356 25.69 30.03 11.16
CA GLY A 356 26.99 29.83 10.52
C GLY A 356 27.01 28.98 9.24
N ALA A 357 25.86 28.54 8.72
CA ALA A 357 25.81 27.89 7.41
C ALA A 357 26.16 28.87 6.28
N THR A 358 26.87 28.38 5.28
CA THR A 358 27.24 29.15 4.09
C THR A 358 26.27 28.88 2.94
N VAL A 359 25.75 29.93 2.31
CA VAL A 359 24.97 29.82 1.06
C VAL A 359 25.95 29.71 -0.10
N VAL A 360 26.04 28.51 -0.70
CA VAL A 360 26.88 28.25 -1.88
C VAL A 360 26.16 28.65 -3.18
N LEU A 361 24.82 28.56 -3.16
CA LEU A 361 23.94 28.93 -4.26
C LEU A 361 22.56 29.25 -3.71
N GLY A 362 21.85 30.21 -4.32
CA GLY A 362 20.45 30.52 -4.01
C GLY A 362 20.27 31.46 -2.81
N GLY A 363 19.23 31.21 -2.03
CA GLY A 363 18.92 31.92 -0.78
C GLY A 363 17.86 33.03 -0.90
N HIS A 364 17.30 33.28 -2.09
CA HIS A 364 16.48 34.46 -2.36
C HIS A 364 15.12 34.15 -3.03
N LYS A 365 14.14 35.01 -2.76
CA LYS A 365 12.88 35.09 -3.54
C LYS A 365 13.18 35.63 -4.94
N LEU A 366 12.38 35.25 -5.94
CA LEU A 366 12.53 35.67 -7.34
C LEU A 366 11.31 36.51 -7.78
N PRO A 367 11.14 37.74 -7.24
CA PRO A 367 9.92 38.54 -7.43
C PRO A 367 9.63 38.86 -8.90
N ASP A 368 10.67 38.95 -9.74
CA ASP A 368 10.56 39.21 -11.19
C ASP A 368 9.85 38.09 -11.96
N LEU A 369 9.76 36.89 -11.37
CA LEU A 369 8.96 35.77 -11.89
C LEU A 369 7.56 35.70 -11.27
N GLY A 370 7.36 36.30 -10.08
CA GLY A 370 6.13 36.25 -9.29
C GLY A 370 6.38 36.01 -7.79
N PRO A 371 5.37 36.26 -6.93
CA PRO A 371 5.54 36.25 -5.46
C PRO A 371 5.93 34.88 -4.89
N HIS A 372 5.54 33.79 -5.57
CA HIS A 372 5.72 32.43 -5.08
C HIS A 372 7.01 31.74 -5.54
N PHE A 373 7.87 32.42 -6.30
CA PHE A 373 9.13 31.84 -6.77
C PHE A 373 10.27 32.03 -5.76
N PHE A 374 10.99 30.94 -5.48
CA PHE A 374 12.19 30.93 -4.65
C PHE A 374 13.33 30.22 -5.39
N GLN A 375 14.54 30.75 -5.26
CA GLN A 375 15.71 30.22 -5.96
C GLN A 375 16.16 28.87 -5.36
N PRO A 376 16.42 27.83 -6.18
CA PRO A 376 17.03 26.59 -5.72
C PRO A 376 18.33 26.86 -4.96
N THR A 377 18.38 26.40 -3.71
CA THR A 377 19.37 26.82 -2.71
C THR A 377 20.20 25.65 -2.21
N VAL A 378 21.51 25.86 -2.06
CA VAL A 378 22.46 24.90 -1.48
C VAL A 378 23.19 25.56 -0.31
N LEU A 379 23.10 24.95 0.86
CA LEU A 379 23.72 25.39 2.11
C LEU A 379 24.78 24.36 2.56
N THR A 380 25.97 24.83 2.92
CA THR A 380 27.06 24.01 3.50
C THR A 380 27.35 24.40 4.94
N GLY A 381 27.98 23.48 5.69
CA GLY A 381 28.24 23.66 7.12
C GLY A 381 26.99 23.54 8.00
N MET A 382 25.99 22.76 7.58
CA MET A 382 24.77 22.59 8.35
C MET A 382 25.01 21.78 9.63
N THR A 383 24.40 22.21 10.74
CA THR A 383 24.54 21.56 12.06
C THR A 383 23.18 21.22 12.69
N ALA A 384 23.17 20.45 13.78
CA ALA A 384 21.96 19.95 14.42
C ALA A 384 21.10 21.03 15.08
N GLU A 385 21.67 22.21 15.34
CA GLU A 385 21.04 23.37 15.98
C GLU A 385 20.18 24.19 14.99
N MET A 386 20.31 23.94 13.68
CA MET A 386 19.61 24.67 12.61
C MET A 386 18.21 24.10 12.39
N ALA A 387 17.22 24.96 12.08
CA ALA A 387 15.81 24.57 11.97
C ALA A 387 15.59 23.38 11.00
N MET A 388 16.30 23.35 9.88
CA MET A 388 16.25 22.25 8.89
C MET A 388 16.65 20.87 9.46
N ALA A 389 17.37 20.80 10.58
CA ALA A 389 17.69 19.54 11.24
C ALA A 389 16.46 18.90 11.91
N ALA A 390 15.53 19.72 12.43
CA ALA A 390 14.30 19.26 13.07
C ALA A 390 13.09 19.31 12.12
N GLU A 391 12.99 20.34 11.29
CA GLU A 391 11.79 20.69 10.54
C GLU A 391 11.85 20.37 9.04
N GLU A 392 10.74 19.86 8.52
CA GLU A 392 10.48 19.72 7.08
C GLU A 392 10.44 21.11 6.40
N THR A 393 11.30 21.33 5.42
CA THR A 393 11.41 22.62 4.70
C THR A 393 10.34 22.77 3.62
N PHE A 394 9.93 21.66 2.98
CA PHE A 394 8.91 21.59 1.93
C PHE A 394 9.10 22.59 0.78
N GLY A 395 10.35 22.76 0.34
CA GLY A 395 10.75 23.67 -0.72
C GLY A 395 12.19 23.43 -1.21
N PRO A 396 12.70 24.25 -2.15
CA PRO A 396 13.91 23.96 -2.92
C PRO A 396 15.19 24.40 -2.19
N VAL A 397 15.37 23.97 -0.94
CA VAL A 397 16.57 24.22 -0.13
C VAL A 397 17.21 22.91 0.27
N ALA A 398 18.50 22.76 -0.03
CA ALA A 398 19.33 21.61 0.30
C ALA A 398 20.37 21.99 1.35
N GLY A 399 20.28 21.38 2.54
CA GLY A 399 21.27 21.53 3.59
C GLY A 399 22.25 20.34 3.60
N LEU A 400 23.54 20.62 3.46
CA LEU A 400 24.63 19.63 3.49
C LEU A 400 25.29 19.59 4.88
N PHE A 401 25.09 18.47 5.58
CA PHE A 401 25.57 18.18 6.93
C PHE A 401 26.81 17.26 6.85
N PRO A 402 27.98 17.64 7.37
CA PRO A 402 29.13 16.74 7.44
C PRO A 402 28.92 15.66 8.51
N PHE A 403 29.49 14.48 8.31
CA PHE A 403 29.62 13.43 9.35
C PHE A 403 30.94 12.68 9.23
N ASP A 404 31.37 12.04 10.32
CA ASP A 404 32.62 11.26 10.38
C ASP A 404 32.36 9.75 10.28
N THR A 405 31.34 9.24 10.98
CA THR A 405 31.16 7.77 11.17
C THR A 405 29.77 7.24 10.82
N GLU A 406 29.71 5.95 10.52
CA GLU A 406 28.47 5.21 10.23
C GLU A 406 27.49 5.18 11.41
N GLU A 407 28.00 4.99 12.63
CA GLU A 407 27.21 5.04 13.86
C GLU A 407 26.64 6.44 14.12
N GLU A 408 27.46 7.48 13.96
CA GLU A 408 27.04 8.86 14.11
C GLU A 408 25.93 9.24 13.13
N VAL A 409 26.09 8.94 11.83
CA VAL A 409 25.10 9.38 10.84
C VAL A 409 23.78 8.62 10.96
N VAL A 410 23.80 7.35 11.35
CA VAL A 410 22.57 6.61 11.69
C VAL A 410 21.88 7.23 12.91
N ARG A 411 22.63 7.55 13.97
CA ARG A 411 22.11 8.26 15.15
C ARG A 411 21.50 9.62 14.79
N LEU A 412 22.17 10.42 13.96
CA LEU A 412 21.68 11.73 13.49
C LEU A 412 20.46 11.59 12.58
N ALA A 413 20.46 10.61 11.66
CA ALA A 413 19.33 10.31 10.79
C ALA A 413 18.07 9.95 11.59
N ASN A 414 18.22 9.12 12.63
CA ASN A 414 17.13 8.66 13.49
C ASN A 414 16.67 9.69 14.54
N ALA A 415 17.47 10.72 14.85
CA ALA A 415 17.19 11.77 15.83
C ALA A 415 16.07 12.75 15.40
N THR A 416 14.89 12.21 15.10
CA THR A 416 13.71 12.95 14.66
C THR A 416 12.44 12.13 15.00
N PRO A 417 11.31 12.77 15.35
CA PRO A 417 10.06 12.07 15.68
C PRO A 417 9.33 11.51 14.44
N VAL A 418 9.78 11.83 13.23
CA VAL A 418 9.20 11.35 11.95
C VAL A 418 10.05 10.24 11.34
N GLY A 419 9.47 9.45 10.44
CA GLY A 419 10.07 8.24 9.88
C GLY A 419 9.42 7.80 8.57
N LEU A 420 9.27 8.70 7.60
CA LEU A 420 8.61 8.38 6.33
C LEU A 420 9.54 7.64 5.37
N ALA A 421 10.54 8.33 4.84
CA ALA A 421 11.54 7.82 3.91
C ALA A 421 12.95 8.18 4.37
N GLY A 422 13.94 7.39 3.95
CA GLY A 422 15.37 7.69 4.04
C GLY A 422 16.12 7.15 2.84
N TYR A 423 17.30 7.70 2.57
CA TYR A 423 18.12 7.36 1.41
C TYR A 423 19.57 7.23 1.83
N PHE A 424 20.32 6.30 1.23
CA PHE A 424 21.78 6.29 1.36
C PHE A 424 22.52 5.67 0.16
N PHE A 425 23.79 6.05 0.00
CA PHE A 425 24.66 5.68 -1.11
C PHE A 425 25.97 5.07 -0.59
N SER A 426 26.27 3.85 -1.02
CA SER A 426 27.44 3.04 -0.61
C SER A 426 27.58 1.82 -1.53
N ARG A 427 28.81 1.33 -1.71
CA ARG A 427 29.17 0.12 -2.45
C ARG A 427 29.51 -1.08 -1.54
N ASP A 428 29.81 -0.87 -0.26
CA ASP A 428 29.97 -1.92 0.75
C ASP A 428 28.62 -2.60 1.09
N LEU A 429 28.46 -3.86 0.69
CA LEU A 429 27.27 -4.66 0.96
C LEU A 429 26.96 -4.84 2.45
N HIS A 430 27.97 -4.89 3.31
CA HIS A 430 27.78 -5.01 4.76
C HIS A 430 27.30 -3.69 5.37
N ARG A 431 27.84 -2.54 4.94
CA ARG A 431 27.30 -1.20 5.25
C ARG A 431 25.87 -1.05 4.77
N VAL A 432 25.59 -1.45 3.53
CA VAL A 432 24.23 -1.44 2.95
C VAL A 432 23.25 -2.18 3.84
N HIS A 433 23.58 -3.39 4.27
CA HIS A 433 22.73 -4.18 5.15
C HIS A 433 22.53 -3.53 6.53
N ARG A 434 23.63 -3.12 7.20
CA ARG A 434 23.56 -2.47 8.53
C ARG A 434 22.73 -1.20 8.51
N VAL A 435 23.03 -0.27 7.59
CA VAL A 435 22.37 1.04 7.51
C VAL A 435 20.90 0.89 7.13
N ALA A 436 20.56 -0.02 6.21
CA ALA A 436 19.16 -0.24 5.82
C ALA A 436 18.29 -0.78 6.97
N GLU A 437 18.83 -1.63 7.86
CA GLU A 437 18.07 -2.16 9.00
C GLU A 437 18.03 -1.21 10.20
N HIS A 438 19.02 -0.31 10.36
CA HIS A 438 19.09 0.62 11.50
C HIS A 438 18.44 1.98 11.23
N LEU A 439 18.09 2.33 9.98
CA LEU A 439 17.33 3.55 9.68
C LEU A 439 15.85 3.38 10.07
N GLU A 440 15.39 4.18 11.04
CA GLU A 440 14.02 4.11 11.60
C GLU A 440 12.99 4.84 10.70
N VAL A 441 12.88 4.40 9.45
CA VAL A 441 12.00 4.94 8.41
C VAL A 441 11.12 3.85 7.79
N GLY A 442 9.96 4.22 7.26
CA GLY A 442 9.04 3.27 6.65
C GLY A 442 9.46 2.79 5.26
N MET A 443 10.36 3.50 4.58
CA MET A 443 10.87 3.22 3.23
C MET A 443 12.35 3.62 3.11
N VAL A 444 13.21 2.79 2.51
CA VAL A 444 14.65 3.05 2.34
C VAL A 444 15.04 2.98 0.86
N GLY A 445 15.69 4.02 0.34
CA GLY A 445 16.33 4.02 -0.98
C GLY A 445 17.83 3.79 -0.89
N VAL A 446 18.31 2.68 -1.48
CA VAL A 446 19.74 2.35 -1.54
C VAL A 446 20.26 2.63 -2.94
N ASN A 447 21.28 3.49 -3.07
CA ASN A 447 21.85 3.92 -4.34
C ASN A 447 20.83 4.49 -5.36
N THR A 448 19.68 4.96 -4.89
CA THR A 448 18.63 5.62 -5.69
C THR A 448 17.99 6.76 -4.91
N GLY A 449 17.66 7.87 -5.60
CA GLY A 449 16.83 8.96 -5.07
C GLY A 449 15.33 8.76 -5.32
N LEU A 450 14.94 7.68 -5.99
CA LEU A 450 13.57 7.40 -6.43
C LEU A 450 13.15 6.01 -5.94
N ILE A 451 12.05 5.98 -5.15
CA ILE A 451 11.49 4.80 -4.47
C ILE A 451 9.95 4.72 -4.61
N SER A 452 9.38 5.50 -5.52
CA SER A 452 7.93 5.68 -5.67
C SER A 452 7.39 4.73 -6.75
N ASP A 453 6.76 3.64 -6.32
CA ASP A 453 6.23 2.57 -7.20
C ASP A 453 4.87 2.09 -6.67
N PRO A 454 3.81 1.99 -7.50
CA PRO A 454 2.52 1.43 -7.09
C PRO A 454 2.55 -0.01 -6.57
N ALA A 455 3.57 -0.81 -6.93
CA ALA A 455 3.78 -2.16 -6.43
C ALA A 455 4.45 -2.21 -5.05
N ALA A 456 5.06 -1.11 -4.57
CA ALA A 456 5.76 -1.03 -3.30
C ALA A 456 4.86 -0.50 -2.15
N PRO A 457 5.07 -0.94 -0.90
CA PRO A 457 4.31 -0.45 0.25
C PRO A 457 4.79 0.93 0.71
N PHE A 458 4.10 1.98 0.28
CA PHE A 458 4.37 3.36 0.65
C PHE A 458 3.76 3.71 2.02
N GLY A 459 4.53 4.31 2.93
CA GLY A 459 4.03 4.83 4.20
C GLY A 459 5.08 4.81 5.32
N GLY A 460 4.84 5.58 6.38
CA GLY A 460 5.85 5.85 7.41
C GLY A 460 5.84 4.94 8.64
N VAL A 461 6.72 5.29 9.58
CA VAL A 461 6.70 4.88 10.99
C VAL A 461 6.84 6.13 11.88
N LYS A 462 6.86 5.95 13.21
CA LYS A 462 6.85 7.05 14.21
C LYS A 462 5.70 8.04 13.92
N GLU A 463 5.94 9.35 14.00
CA GLU A 463 4.93 10.37 13.71
C GLU A 463 4.69 10.63 12.21
N SER A 464 5.35 9.92 11.29
CA SER A 464 4.97 9.93 9.86
C SER A 464 3.73 9.09 9.57
N GLY A 465 3.10 8.51 10.59
CA GLY A 465 1.81 7.84 10.51
C GLY A 465 1.91 6.32 10.36
N PHE A 466 0.83 5.71 9.87
CA PHE A 466 0.64 4.26 9.87
C PHE A 466 -0.36 3.79 8.80
N GLY A 467 -0.31 2.49 8.53
CA GLY A 467 -0.90 1.88 7.33
C GLY A 467 0.04 1.98 6.12
N ARG A 468 -0.35 1.38 4.99
CA ARG A 468 0.42 1.42 3.74
C ARG A 468 -0.48 1.67 2.53
N GLU A 469 0.05 2.36 1.52
CA GLU A 469 -0.55 2.57 0.20
C GLU A 469 0.32 1.92 -0.88
N GLY A 470 -0.24 1.62 -2.05
CA GLY A 470 0.43 0.74 -3.03
C GLY A 470 0.58 -0.70 -2.53
N SER A 471 1.17 -1.57 -3.36
CA SER A 471 1.38 -3.01 -3.15
C SER A 471 0.12 -3.83 -2.85
N LEU A 472 0.29 -5.11 -2.53
CA LEU A 472 -0.77 -5.96 -1.97
C LEU A 472 -1.21 -5.51 -0.56
N TYR A 473 -0.37 -4.77 0.16
CA TYR A 473 -0.70 -4.27 1.51
C TYR A 473 -1.71 -3.11 1.45
N GLY A 474 -1.76 -2.35 0.35
CA GLY A 474 -2.66 -1.21 0.17
C GLY A 474 -4.14 -1.59 0.14
N VAL A 475 -4.51 -2.78 -0.37
CA VAL A 475 -5.90 -3.25 -0.28
C VAL A 475 -6.27 -3.72 1.13
N ALA A 476 -5.30 -4.24 1.91
CA ALA A 476 -5.55 -4.66 3.30
C ALA A 476 -5.98 -3.49 4.19
N GLU A 477 -5.57 -2.25 3.87
CA GLU A 477 -6.04 -1.05 4.56
C GLU A 477 -7.55 -0.83 4.48
N TYR A 478 -8.20 -1.29 3.41
CA TYR A 478 -9.64 -1.12 3.17
C TYR A 478 -10.46 -2.38 3.49
N GLN A 479 -9.83 -3.39 4.11
CA GLN A 479 -10.45 -4.66 4.50
C GLN A 479 -10.71 -4.81 6.00
N VAL A 480 -11.72 -5.61 6.34
CA VAL A 480 -11.90 -6.32 7.62
C VAL A 480 -11.68 -7.81 7.37
N THR A 481 -10.90 -8.49 8.21
CA THR A 481 -10.82 -9.96 8.18
C THR A 481 -11.89 -10.55 9.10
N LYS A 482 -12.82 -11.33 8.53
CA LYS A 482 -13.83 -12.09 9.28
C LYS A 482 -13.43 -13.57 9.32
N MET A 483 -13.40 -14.16 10.50
CA MET A 483 -13.18 -15.60 10.68
C MET A 483 -14.53 -16.32 10.78
N VAL A 484 -14.64 -17.46 10.09
CA VAL A 484 -15.82 -18.33 10.10
C VAL A 484 -15.39 -19.74 10.51
N THR A 485 -16.13 -20.35 11.43
CA THR A 485 -15.91 -21.73 11.87
C THR A 485 -17.14 -22.58 11.56
N TYR A 486 -16.97 -23.62 10.75
CA TYR A 486 -17.98 -24.68 10.59
C TYR A 486 -17.71 -25.80 11.59
N GLY A 487 -18.64 -26.01 12.52
CA GLY A 487 -18.60 -27.11 13.48
C GLY A 487 -19.23 -28.39 12.95
N GLY A 488 -18.83 -29.55 13.47
CA GLY A 488 -19.45 -30.85 13.14
C GLY A 488 -19.06 -31.45 11.77
N MET A 489 -18.14 -30.81 11.04
CA MET A 489 -17.52 -31.27 9.78
C MET A 489 -16.59 -32.50 9.93
N GLY A 490 -16.73 -33.25 11.03
CA GLY A 490 -16.11 -34.55 11.27
C GLY A 490 -17.08 -35.74 11.20
N ARG A 491 -18.37 -35.49 10.90
CA ARG A 491 -19.36 -36.56 10.73
C ARG A 491 -19.04 -37.43 9.50
N PRO A 492 -19.32 -38.74 9.54
CA PRO A 492 -19.20 -39.60 8.36
C PRO A 492 -20.19 -39.19 7.26
N LEU A 493 -19.86 -39.53 6.01
CA LEU A 493 -20.77 -39.35 4.87
C LEU A 493 -22.11 -40.06 5.12
N GLN A 494 -23.20 -39.45 4.66
CA GLN A 494 -24.54 -40.05 4.77
C GLN A 494 -24.59 -41.37 4.00
N ARG A 495 -24.75 -42.49 4.72
CA ARG A 495 -25.01 -43.81 4.12
C ARG A 495 -26.46 -43.85 3.62
N SER A 496 -26.66 -44.35 2.41
CA SER A 496 -28.01 -44.52 1.83
C SER A 496 -28.90 -45.38 2.72
N SER A 497 -30.06 -44.85 3.09
CA SER A 497 -31.03 -45.50 3.99
C SER A 497 -31.75 -46.69 3.34
N LEU A 498 -31.65 -46.88 2.02
CA LEU A 498 -32.22 -48.04 1.32
C LEU A 498 -31.54 -49.35 1.75
N LEU A 499 -30.21 -49.39 1.82
CA LEU A 499 -29.45 -50.63 2.06
C LEU A 499 -29.73 -51.24 3.45
N TYR A 500 -29.88 -50.40 4.49
CA TYR A 500 -30.20 -50.88 5.84
C TYR A 500 -31.62 -51.43 5.98
N ARG A 501 -32.59 -50.94 5.20
CA ARG A 501 -33.99 -51.43 5.26
C ARG A 501 -34.18 -52.81 4.62
N VAL A 502 -33.28 -53.22 3.71
CA VAL A 502 -33.30 -54.57 3.12
C VAL A 502 -32.72 -55.59 4.10
N MET A 503 -31.49 -55.38 4.59
CA MET A 503 -30.85 -56.33 5.51
C MET A 503 -31.64 -56.54 6.82
N ALA A 504 -32.25 -55.48 7.36
CA ALA A 504 -33.08 -55.55 8.58
C ALA A 504 -34.40 -56.33 8.42
N ARG A 505 -34.78 -56.74 7.19
CA ARG A 505 -35.88 -57.68 6.93
C ARG A 505 -35.42 -59.12 6.66
N SER A 506 -34.16 -59.33 6.26
CA SER A 506 -33.61 -60.66 5.98
C SER A 506 -33.11 -61.37 7.24
N CYS A 507 -32.54 -60.65 8.21
CA CYS A 507 -32.11 -61.22 9.50
C CYS A 507 -33.24 -61.24 10.54
N ARG A 508 -34.32 -62.00 10.27
CA ARG A 508 -35.31 -62.41 11.29
C ARG A 508 -35.64 -63.90 11.18
N LEU A 509 -34.57 -64.70 11.09
CA LEU A 509 -34.58 -66.17 11.16
C LEU A 509 -33.50 -66.63 12.15
N GLU A 510 -33.44 -65.99 13.32
CA GLU A 510 -32.65 -66.54 14.44
C GLU A 510 -33.39 -67.71 15.06
N TRP A 511 -32.65 -68.81 15.23
CA TRP A 511 -33.13 -70.02 15.88
C TRP A 511 -33.30 -69.79 17.38
N LYS A 512 -34.45 -70.16 17.94
CA LYS A 512 -34.54 -70.43 19.38
C LYS A 512 -33.68 -71.65 19.72
N MET A 513 -32.60 -71.45 20.47
CA MET A 513 -32.05 -72.48 21.34
C MET A 513 -32.28 -72.06 22.79
N GLU A 514 -33.10 -72.81 23.51
CA GLU A 514 -33.41 -72.59 24.93
C GLU A 514 -32.60 -73.55 25.81
N PRO A 515 -31.79 -73.07 26.76
CA PRO A 515 -31.37 -73.88 27.90
C PRO A 515 -32.50 -73.96 28.93
N ARG A 516 -32.75 -75.16 29.47
CA ARG A 516 -33.85 -75.40 30.43
C ARG A 516 -33.54 -74.83 31.83
N PRO A 517 -34.53 -74.29 32.56
CA PRO A 517 -34.50 -74.28 34.02
C PRO A 517 -34.94 -75.64 34.60
N THR A 518 -34.78 -75.82 35.91
CA THR A 518 -35.15 -77.04 36.65
C THR A 518 -36.44 -76.89 37.46
N GLU A 519 -37.12 -78.03 37.67
CA GLU A 519 -38.10 -78.35 38.72
C GLU A 519 -39.57 -77.81 38.61
N ASP A 520 -40.46 -78.78 38.33
CA ASP A 520 -41.76 -79.07 38.92
C ASP A 520 -42.96 -78.08 38.88
N LEU A 521 -43.96 -78.41 38.02
CA LEU A 521 -45.25 -79.01 38.48
C LEU A 521 -46.21 -79.42 37.32
N VAL A 522 -46.34 -80.74 37.10
CA VAL A 522 -47.56 -81.56 36.84
C VAL A 522 -48.62 -81.18 35.76
N CYS A 523 -48.94 -82.19 34.91
CA CYS A 523 -50.08 -82.33 33.97
C CYS A 523 -50.14 -81.39 32.73
N CYS A 524 -50.47 -81.83 31.51
CA CYS A 524 -51.25 -83.01 31.09
C CYS A 524 -50.76 -83.64 29.74
N HIS A 525 -51.54 -84.58 29.18
CA HIS A 525 -51.16 -85.55 28.12
C HIS A 525 -51.22 -85.09 26.63
N ASN A 526 -50.56 -85.89 25.77
CA ASN A 526 -50.85 -86.18 24.33
C ASN A 526 -50.50 -85.12 23.24
N ASP A 527 -50.04 -85.47 22.02
CA ASP A 527 -49.49 -86.75 21.49
C ASP A 527 -48.79 -86.57 20.10
N PHE A 528 -47.86 -87.48 19.71
CA PHE A 528 -47.22 -87.67 18.37
C PHE A 528 -46.53 -86.45 17.68
N SER A 529 -45.56 -86.57 16.74
CA SER A 529 -44.59 -87.62 16.38
C SER A 529 -43.45 -87.02 15.52
N ALA A 530 -42.35 -87.75 15.28
CA ALA A 530 -41.13 -87.22 14.63
C ALA A 530 -40.85 -87.80 13.23
N HIS A 531 -40.18 -87.03 12.36
CA HIS A 531 -39.51 -87.49 11.14
C HIS A 531 -38.20 -86.72 10.87
N SER A 532 -37.29 -87.32 10.10
CA SER A 532 -35.87 -86.93 10.02
C SER A 532 -35.21 -87.20 8.65
N VAL A 533 -34.43 -86.23 8.16
CA VAL A 533 -33.51 -86.33 6.99
C VAL A 533 -32.32 -85.40 7.33
N VAL A 534 -31.12 -85.88 7.68
CA VAL A 534 -30.06 -86.51 6.85
C VAL A 534 -29.30 -85.50 5.96
N VAL A 535 -27.96 -85.62 5.95
CA VAL A 535 -26.98 -84.61 5.50
C VAL A 535 -26.35 -85.01 4.15
N GLY A 536 -25.97 -84.03 3.33
CA GLY A 536 -25.08 -84.22 2.19
C GLY A 536 -24.16 -82.99 1.97
N PRO A 537 -22.83 -83.13 2.12
CA PRO A 537 -21.87 -82.07 1.82
C PRO A 537 -21.15 -82.35 0.50
N ASP A 538 -20.96 -81.34 -0.35
CA ASP A 538 -20.06 -81.45 -1.50
C ASP A 538 -19.22 -80.18 -1.72
N THR A 539 -18.02 -80.33 -2.28
CA THR A 539 -16.95 -79.32 -2.15
C THR A 539 -16.38 -78.81 -3.46
N LEU A 540 -15.91 -77.55 -3.48
CA LEU A 540 -14.92 -77.10 -4.47
C LEU A 540 -13.84 -76.19 -3.84
N LYS A 541 -12.58 -76.58 -4.04
CA LYS A 541 -11.31 -76.07 -3.48
C LYS A 541 -10.33 -75.86 -4.67
N VAL A 542 -9.21 -75.13 -4.67
CA VAL A 542 -8.37 -74.33 -3.73
C VAL A 542 -7.55 -73.36 -4.64
N LYS A 543 -6.73 -72.33 -4.30
CA LYS A 543 -5.99 -71.73 -3.16
C LYS A 543 -6.01 -70.19 -3.40
N ALA A 544 -5.73 -69.24 -2.50
CA ALA A 544 -5.02 -69.13 -1.22
C ALA A 544 -3.47 -69.08 -1.26
N ILE A 545 -2.94 -67.86 -1.02
CA ILE A 545 -1.57 -67.46 -0.65
C ILE A 545 -1.75 -66.23 0.29
N VAL A 546 -1.24 -66.06 1.53
CA VAL A 546 -0.10 -66.57 2.35
C VAL A 546 1.17 -65.70 2.18
N ASP A 547 1.72 -64.96 3.16
CA ASP A 547 1.40 -64.81 4.61
C ASP A 547 2.06 -63.53 5.23
N TRP A 548 1.50 -63.05 6.37
CA TRP A 548 2.17 -62.44 7.57
C TRP A 548 2.97 -61.09 7.39
N GLU A 549 3.38 -60.31 8.41
CA GLU A 549 3.69 -60.56 9.85
C GLU A 549 3.31 -59.42 10.84
N TYR A 550 3.61 -59.59 12.14
CA TYR A 550 3.42 -58.70 13.33
C TYR A 550 4.39 -57.47 13.30
N ALA A 551 4.42 -56.41 14.14
CA ALA A 551 3.72 -55.81 15.31
C ALA A 551 4.19 -54.30 15.43
N GLY A 552 3.84 -53.40 16.38
CA GLY A 552 2.92 -53.36 17.53
C GLY A 552 3.28 -52.25 18.58
N PHE A 553 2.37 -51.95 19.52
CA PHE A 553 2.54 -51.11 20.75
C PHE A 553 2.79 -49.58 20.68
N SER A 554 2.71 -48.91 21.86
CA SER A 554 2.44 -47.47 22.07
C SER A 554 3.08 -46.94 23.41
N PRO A 555 2.70 -45.81 24.09
CA PRO A 555 3.57 -44.62 24.15
C PRO A 555 3.91 -43.98 25.54
N ARG A 556 4.86 -43.00 25.54
CA ARG A 556 5.26 -42.05 26.63
C ARG A 556 6.12 -42.66 27.78
N PRO A 557 6.72 -41.89 28.75
CA PRO A 557 6.83 -40.43 28.94
C PRO A 557 8.27 -39.86 29.25
N ARG A 558 8.30 -38.55 29.56
CA ARG A 558 9.40 -37.63 29.99
C ARG A 558 10.58 -38.17 30.85
N LEU A 559 11.78 -37.60 30.66
CA LEU A 559 12.64 -37.02 31.72
C LEU A 559 13.73 -36.04 31.15
N LYS A 560 14.45 -35.32 32.03
CA LYS A 560 15.57 -34.36 31.77
C LYS A 560 16.78 -34.76 32.67
N PRO A 561 17.91 -34.01 32.74
CA PRO A 561 18.91 -33.68 31.70
C PRO A 561 20.36 -33.97 32.19
N SER A 562 21.40 -33.81 31.33
CA SER A 562 22.78 -33.45 31.75
C SER A 562 23.73 -33.30 30.52
N ILE A 563 24.58 -32.27 30.46
CA ILE A 563 26.06 -32.30 30.66
C ILE A 563 26.77 -33.25 29.68
N SER A 564 27.25 -32.76 28.52
CA SER A 564 28.64 -32.28 28.25
C SER A 564 29.60 -33.45 27.91
N ALA A 565 30.78 -33.28 27.30
CA ALA A 565 31.43 -32.16 26.59
C ALA A 565 32.44 -32.77 25.58
N VAL A 566 33.08 -31.94 24.75
CA VAL A 566 34.43 -32.19 24.17
C VAL A 566 34.53 -33.37 23.16
N SER A 567 35.45 -33.41 22.19
CA SER A 567 35.94 -32.36 21.27
C SER A 567 36.72 -33.08 20.16
N ALA A 568 36.82 -32.48 18.96
CA ALA A 568 37.98 -32.66 18.07
C ALA A 568 38.18 -34.10 17.49
N ARG A 569 39.03 -34.36 16.49
CA ARG A 569 39.57 -33.55 15.37
C ARG A 569 40.13 -34.50 14.29
N LEU A 570 40.21 -33.98 13.05
CA LEU A 570 41.30 -34.20 12.08
C LEU A 570 41.50 -35.57 11.37
N TRP A 571 41.98 -35.42 10.12
CA TRP A 571 42.80 -36.35 9.31
C TRP A 571 42.17 -37.62 8.70
N LEU A 572 42.54 -38.03 7.48
CA LEU A 572 43.06 -37.27 6.32
C LEU A 572 42.75 -38.03 5.00
N SER A 573 43.24 -37.55 3.87
CA SER A 573 42.97 -38.06 2.52
C SER A 573 43.70 -39.37 2.18
N ARG A 574 43.25 -40.02 1.09
CA ARG A 574 44.11 -40.42 -0.04
C ARG A 574 43.31 -40.64 -1.34
N GLU A 575 44.02 -40.61 -2.46
CA GLU A 575 43.46 -40.63 -3.83
C GLU A 575 43.52 -42.03 -4.51
N LYS A 576 43.04 -42.06 -5.77
CA LYS A 576 43.56 -42.83 -6.93
C LYS A 576 42.98 -44.22 -7.28
N SER A 577 41.86 -44.15 -8.02
CA SER A 577 41.75 -44.52 -9.45
C SER A 577 42.11 -45.93 -9.97
N THR A 578 41.16 -46.57 -10.67
CA THR A 578 41.24 -47.35 -11.94
C THR A 578 39.91 -48.13 -12.14
N MET A 579 39.43 -48.58 -13.31
CA MET A 579 39.52 -48.19 -14.75
C MET A 579 38.41 -48.97 -15.55
N CYS A 580 38.36 -48.86 -16.89
CA CYS A 580 37.50 -49.59 -17.87
C CYS A 580 36.01 -49.15 -17.94
N LYS A 581 35.32 -49.08 -19.10
CA LYS A 581 35.62 -49.19 -20.57
C LYS A 581 34.72 -48.16 -21.29
N GLY A 582 35.08 -47.54 -22.44
CA GLY A 582 34.90 -48.08 -23.82
C GLY A 582 33.41 -48.17 -24.23
N SER A 583 32.86 -47.53 -25.27
CA SER A 583 33.41 -46.92 -26.51
C SER A 583 32.46 -45.81 -27.05
N ARG A 584 32.93 -44.61 -27.44
CA ARG A 584 33.26 -44.12 -28.82
C ARG A 584 32.11 -44.22 -29.87
N VAL A 585 31.56 -43.08 -30.37
CA VAL A 585 31.90 -42.34 -31.65
C VAL A 585 30.82 -42.60 -32.74
N LEU A 586 30.40 -41.75 -33.71
CA LEU A 586 30.92 -40.57 -34.48
C LEU A 586 29.75 -39.55 -34.72
N CYS A 587 29.85 -38.23 -34.57
CA CYS A 587 30.16 -37.17 -35.58
C CYS A 587 29.56 -37.40 -37.00
N LYS A 588 28.81 -36.50 -37.67
CA LYS A 588 29.07 -35.13 -38.23
C LYS A 588 27.77 -34.59 -38.90
N ARG A 589 27.58 -33.37 -39.46
CA ARG A 589 28.13 -31.98 -39.39
C ARG A 589 27.41 -31.14 -40.48
N LEU A 590 27.46 -29.80 -40.42
CA LEU A 590 26.96 -28.81 -41.42
C LEU A 590 25.43 -28.60 -41.41
N GLY A 591 24.87 -27.44 -41.81
CA GLY A 591 25.49 -26.24 -42.39
C GLY A 591 24.70 -24.94 -42.14
N THR A 592 25.21 -23.80 -42.62
CA THR A 592 24.81 -22.42 -42.26
C THR A 592 23.86 -21.74 -43.24
N SER A 593 23.41 -20.53 -42.84
CA SER A 593 22.64 -19.48 -43.55
C SER A 593 21.12 -19.46 -43.26
N ARG A 594 20.49 -18.29 -43.20
CA ARG A 594 21.00 -16.93 -43.50
C ARG A 594 20.57 -15.91 -42.44
#